data_AF-A0AA87Z0N5-F1
#
_entry.id   AF-A0AA87Z0N5-F1
#
_cell.length_a   1.000
_cell.length_b   1.000
_cell.length_c   1.000
_cell.angle_alpha   90.00
_cell.angle_beta   90.00
_cell.angle_gamma   90.00
#
_symmetry.space_group_name_H-M   'P 1'
#
loop_
_entity.id
_entity.type
_entity.pdbx_description
1 polymer ?
#
loop_
_entity_poly.entity_id
_entity_poly.type
_entity_poly.pdbx_seq_one_letter_code
_entity_poly.pdbx_strand_id
1 'polypeptide(L)'
;MGNASGGNDGEGPSGTKKFEGNYGTHHNLVVPLQRPEGPIQSLQHSVTLSWNNGGKQVAVTGSWDNWETRELLQETGNGSFYVVKMLPPGEYQYLFIVDGYLRCAPDLPWICDDSGNAYNVLDLQEYDSELPESLSEFKSPSSPPSSYDNKYLNEDDFSKPPPETPPQLQASVLNEPSYSNDAQPQPLPQPQRSELNHLYIQNHIEGQYVALGSTRRLKKLAI
;
A
#
# COMPACT_ATOMS: atom_id res chain seq x y z
N MET A 1 -94.10 -30.65 0.96
CA MET A 1 -93.62 -30.34 -0.40
C MET A 1 -92.24 -29.72 -0.29
N GLY A 2 -91.24 -30.30 -0.94
CA GLY A 2 -89.86 -29.80 -0.97
C GLY A 2 -89.35 -29.61 -2.39
N ASN A 3 -88.16 -28.99 -2.47
CA ASN A 3 -87.30 -28.74 -3.64
C ASN A 3 -87.68 -27.45 -4.41
N ALA A 4 -86.80 -26.62 -5.00
CA ALA A 4 -85.33 -26.46 -5.06
C ALA A 4 -85.04 -25.14 -5.86
N SER A 5 -83.75 -24.78 -6.00
CA SER A 5 -83.12 -23.75 -6.89
C SER A 5 -82.74 -22.42 -6.20
N GLY A 6 -81.54 -21.84 -6.27
CA GLY A 6 -80.31 -22.18 -7.02
C GLY A 6 -79.66 -20.93 -7.66
N GLY A 7 -78.44 -20.57 -7.21
CA GLY A 7 -77.43 -19.68 -7.84
C GLY A 7 -77.65 -18.16 -7.76
N ASN A 8 -76.66 -17.27 -7.72
CA ASN A 8 -75.19 -17.32 -7.56
C ASN A 8 -74.77 -15.84 -7.36
N ASP A 9 -73.78 -15.51 -6.52
CA ASP A 9 -72.90 -14.33 -6.64
C ASP A 9 -71.94 -14.25 -5.43
N GLY A 10 -70.65 -14.00 -5.68
CA GLY A 10 -69.70 -13.59 -4.65
C GLY A 10 -68.38 -14.35 -4.62
N GLU A 11 -67.45 -13.99 -5.50
CA GLU A 11 -66.03 -14.30 -5.39
C GLU A 11 -65.37 -13.57 -4.20
N GLY A 12 -64.52 -14.28 -3.45
CA GLY A 12 -63.61 -13.76 -2.43
C GLY A 12 -62.78 -14.90 -1.82
N PRO A 13 -61.45 -14.76 -1.68
CA PRO A 13 -60.55 -15.91 -1.82
C PRO A 13 -60.25 -16.62 -0.49
N SER A 14 -60.11 -17.95 -0.57
CA SER A 14 -59.53 -18.80 0.46
C SER A 14 -58.73 -19.90 -0.23
N GLY A 15 -57.45 -20.06 0.13
CA GLY A 15 -56.63 -21.16 -0.40
C GLY A 15 -55.15 -20.87 -0.56
N THR A 16 -54.45 -20.87 0.57
CA THR A 16 -53.08 -21.36 0.78
C THR A 16 -52.29 -21.83 -0.46
N LYS A 17 -51.35 -21.00 -0.94
CA LYS A 17 -50.24 -21.48 -1.76
C LYS A 17 -49.11 -21.96 -0.84
N LYS A 18 -48.82 -23.25 -0.89
CA LYS A 18 -47.59 -23.84 -0.36
C LYS A 18 -46.41 -23.26 -1.14
N PHE A 19 -45.48 -22.62 -0.45
CA PHE A 19 -44.15 -22.34 -0.99
C PHE A 19 -43.29 -23.58 -0.73
N GLU A 20 -43.05 -24.37 -1.79
CA GLU A 20 -41.96 -25.34 -1.79
C GLU A 20 -40.63 -24.57 -1.86
N GLY A 21 -39.85 -24.67 -0.79
CA GLY A 21 -38.48 -24.20 -0.77
C GLY A 21 -37.61 -25.11 -1.63
N ASN A 22 -37.21 -24.62 -2.79
CA ASN A 22 -36.13 -25.21 -3.56
C ASN A 22 -34.79 -24.82 -2.90
N TYR A 23 -34.31 -25.66 -1.99
CA TYR A 23 -32.91 -25.59 -1.55
C TYR A 23 -32.02 -26.04 -2.70
N GLY A 24 -31.54 -25.07 -3.48
CA GLY A 24 -30.47 -25.30 -4.45
C GLY A 24 -29.22 -25.76 -3.71
N THR A 25 -28.74 -26.95 -4.04
CA THR A 25 -27.46 -27.50 -3.58
C THR A 25 -26.34 -26.54 -3.98
N HIS A 26 -25.80 -25.76 -3.03
CA HIS A 26 -24.56 -25.01 -3.23
C HIS A 26 -23.42 -26.02 -3.37
N HIS A 27 -23.03 -26.31 -4.60
CA HIS A 27 -21.79 -27.01 -4.89
C HIS A 27 -20.63 -26.11 -4.41
N ASN A 28 -19.99 -26.52 -3.32
CA ASN A 28 -18.71 -25.98 -2.91
C ASN A 28 -17.70 -26.28 -4.03
N LEU A 29 -17.47 -25.31 -4.90
CA LEU A 29 -16.28 -25.28 -5.74
C LEU A 29 -15.11 -24.90 -4.85
N VAL A 30 -14.53 -25.90 -4.18
CA VAL A 30 -13.17 -25.80 -3.64
C VAL A 30 -12.27 -25.72 -4.87
N VAL A 31 -11.93 -24.51 -5.30
CA VAL A 31 -10.85 -24.31 -6.26
C VAL A 31 -9.56 -24.51 -5.48
N PRO A 32 -8.77 -25.57 -5.75
CA PRO A 32 -7.45 -25.68 -5.13
C PRO A 32 -6.62 -24.52 -5.66
N LEU A 33 -6.08 -23.69 -4.76
CA LEU A 33 -5.03 -22.72 -5.10
C LEU A 33 -3.73 -23.50 -5.40
N GLN A 34 -3.69 -24.16 -6.55
CA GLN A 34 -2.44 -24.65 -7.11
C GLN A 34 -1.69 -23.42 -7.65
N ARG A 35 -0.68 -22.98 -6.90
CA ARG A 35 0.29 -21.99 -7.36
C ARG A 35 0.92 -22.54 -8.65
N PRO A 36 0.90 -21.81 -9.79
CA PRO A 36 1.60 -22.27 -10.98
C PRO A 36 3.11 -22.20 -10.72
N GLU A 37 3.76 -23.34 -10.55
CA GLU A 37 5.21 -23.45 -10.63
C GLU A 37 5.66 -23.38 -12.10
N GLY A 38 5.48 -22.20 -12.70
CA GLY A 38 6.22 -21.81 -13.90
C GLY A 38 7.60 -21.28 -13.51
N PRO A 39 8.58 -21.26 -14.42
CA PRO A 39 9.82 -20.53 -14.18
C PRO A 39 9.44 -19.09 -13.85
N ILE A 40 9.85 -18.61 -12.66
CA ILE A 40 9.70 -17.21 -12.27
C ILE A 40 10.43 -16.42 -13.35
N GLN A 41 9.71 -15.85 -14.30
CA GLN A 41 10.28 -14.84 -15.17
C GLN A 41 10.76 -13.75 -14.21
N SER A 42 12.08 -13.50 -14.18
CA SER A 42 12.63 -12.43 -13.36
C SER A 42 11.84 -11.18 -13.67
N LEU A 43 11.08 -10.68 -12.70
CA LEU A 43 10.35 -9.42 -12.86
C LEU A 43 11.41 -8.36 -13.16
N GLN A 44 11.34 -7.71 -14.32
CA GLN A 44 12.27 -6.65 -14.70
C GLN A 44 11.49 -5.35 -14.86
N HIS A 45 12.00 -4.28 -14.27
CA HIS A 45 11.47 -2.94 -14.41
C HIS A 45 12.14 -2.23 -15.59
N SER A 46 11.32 -1.57 -16.41
CA SER A 46 11.81 -0.62 -17.40
C SER A 46 12.17 0.69 -16.71
N VAL A 47 13.43 1.10 -16.79
CA VAL A 47 13.94 2.35 -16.22
C VAL A 47 14.60 3.18 -17.31
N THR A 48 14.33 4.49 -17.32
CA THR A 48 15.02 5.44 -18.19
C THR A 48 16.12 6.15 -17.40
N LEU A 49 17.37 6.01 -17.84
CA LEU A 49 18.52 6.73 -17.31
C LEU A 49 18.82 7.88 -18.28
N SER A 50 18.84 9.12 -17.77
CA SER A 50 19.05 10.32 -18.59
C SER A 50 20.24 11.15 -18.10
N TRP A 51 20.90 11.80 -19.04
CA TRP A 51 22.01 12.72 -18.80
C TRP A 51 21.73 14.04 -19.52
N ASN A 52 21.66 15.15 -18.78
CA ASN A 52 21.22 16.44 -19.30
C ASN A 52 22.33 17.51 -19.32
N ASN A 53 23.58 17.14 -19.02
CA ASN A 53 24.67 18.09 -18.82
C ASN A 53 25.56 18.26 -20.07
N GLY A 54 25.09 17.86 -21.26
CA GLY A 54 25.86 17.92 -22.50
C GLY A 54 27.01 16.91 -22.59
N GLY A 55 27.66 16.86 -23.75
CA GLY A 55 28.73 15.91 -24.08
C GLY A 55 28.71 15.58 -25.57
N LYS A 56 29.77 14.96 -26.10
CA LYS A 56 29.78 14.46 -27.48
C LYS A 56 29.37 12.99 -27.54
N GLN A 57 29.82 12.22 -26.56
CA GLN A 57 29.46 10.82 -26.42
C GLN A 57 29.24 10.50 -24.95
N VAL A 58 28.04 9.98 -24.65
CA VAL A 58 27.65 9.60 -23.29
C VAL A 58 27.32 8.12 -23.28
N ALA A 59 27.91 7.41 -22.31
CA ALA A 59 27.58 6.02 -22.01
C ALA A 59 27.21 5.89 -20.53
N VAL A 60 26.62 4.77 -20.13
CA VAL A 60 26.39 4.43 -18.73
C VAL A 60 26.99 3.06 -18.41
N THR A 61 27.49 2.93 -17.19
CA THR A 61 27.96 1.67 -16.59
C THR A 61 27.47 1.60 -15.15
N GLY A 62 27.23 0.41 -14.61
CA GLY A 62 26.66 0.27 -13.27
C GLY A 62 26.82 -1.11 -12.69
N SER A 63 26.39 -1.26 -11.44
CA SER A 63 26.57 -2.48 -10.65
C SER A 63 25.67 -3.65 -11.09
N TRP A 64 24.71 -3.43 -11.98
CA TRP A 64 23.79 -4.48 -12.47
C TRP A 64 24.49 -5.63 -13.20
N ASP A 65 25.69 -5.40 -13.71
CA ASP A 65 26.55 -6.39 -14.36
C ASP A 65 27.99 -6.31 -13.84
N ASN A 66 28.16 -5.91 -12.57
CA ASN A 66 29.47 -5.71 -11.95
C ASN A 66 30.38 -4.71 -12.72
N TRP A 67 29.81 -3.67 -13.34
CA TRP A 67 30.55 -2.64 -14.07
C TRP A 67 31.30 -3.17 -15.31
N GLU A 68 30.91 -4.33 -15.84
CA GLU A 68 31.59 -4.96 -16.97
C GLU A 68 31.23 -4.30 -18.31
N THR A 69 29.96 -3.90 -18.48
CA THR A 69 29.51 -3.32 -19.74
C THR A 69 29.32 -1.81 -19.65
N ARG A 70 29.42 -1.17 -20.83
CA ARG A 70 29.06 0.22 -21.05
C ARG A 70 28.06 0.28 -22.18
N GLU A 71 26.99 1.03 -21.96
CA GLU A 71 25.92 1.19 -22.95
C GLU A 71 25.85 2.66 -23.38
N LEU A 72 25.89 2.90 -24.70
CA LEU A 72 25.81 4.25 -25.25
C LEU A 72 24.39 4.79 -25.12
N LEU A 73 24.28 6.03 -24.66
CA LEU A 73 23.00 6.72 -24.61
C LEU A 73 22.66 7.34 -25.97
N GLN A 74 21.36 7.40 -26.26
CA GLN A 74 20.80 8.06 -27.42
C GLN A 74 20.68 9.57 -27.17
N GLU A 75 21.16 10.40 -28.09
CA GLU A 75 21.04 11.85 -28.02
C GLU A 75 19.64 12.32 -28.46
N THR A 76 19.03 13.22 -27.70
CA THR A 76 17.71 13.81 -27.97
C THR A 76 17.78 15.09 -28.83
N GLY A 77 19.00 15.54 -29.18
CA GLY A 77 19.27 16.67 -30.09
C GLY A 77 19.39 18.05 -29.41
N ASN A 78 19.19 18.13 -28.10
CA ASN A 78 19.34 19.33 -27.28
C ASN A 78 20.51 19.21 -26.27
N GLY A 79 21.44 18.28 -26.50
CA GLY A 79 22.50 17.96 -25.54
C GLY A 79 22.05 17.09 -24.36
N SER A 80 20.81 16.60 -24.37
CA SER A 80 20.35 15.54 -23.47
C SER A 80 20.54 14.17 -24.12
N PHE A 81 20.79 13.17 -23.28
CA PHE A 81 21.03 11.79 -23.66
C PHE A 81 20.17 10.87 -22.78
N TYR A 82 19.72 9.73 -23.31
CA TYR A 82 18.98 8.74 -22.51
C TYR A 82 19.25 7.29 -22.95
N VAL A 83 18.97 6.35 -22.06
CA VAL A 83 18.90 4.91 -22.35
C VAL A 83 17.79 4.28 -21.51
N VAL A 84 17.10 3.28 -22.07
CA VAL A 84 16.10 2.50 -21.35
C VAL A 84 16.70 1.14 -21.00
N LYS A 85 16.76 0.80 -19.72
CA LYS A 85 17.23 -0.50 -19.24
C LYS A 85 16.10 -1.32 -18.64
N MET A 86 16.17 -2.63 -18.83
CA MET A 86 15.33 -3.60 -18.13
C MET A 86 16.17 -4.22 -17.01
N LEU A 87 15.85 -3.90 -15.76
CA LEU A 87 16.63 -4.34 -14.60
C LEU A 87 15.70 -5.02 -13.57
N PRO A 88 16.13 -6.12 -12.93
CA PRO A 88 15.40 -6.69 -11.81
C PRO A 88 15.19 -5.68 -10.66
N PRO A 89 14.23 -5.92 -9.74
CA PRO A 89 14.18 -5.20 -8.48
C PRO A 89 15.51 -5.32 -7.73
N GLY A 90 15.99 -4.20 -7.19
CA GLY A 90 17.27 -4.11 -6.52
C GLY A 90 17.76 -2.67 -6.41
N GLU A 91 18.78 -2.48 -5.57
CA GLU A 91 19.50 -1.21 -5.46
C GLU A 91 20.77 -1.30 -6.32
N TYR A 92 20.92 -0.33 -7.23
CA TYR A 92 22.02 -0.26 -8.17
C TYR A 92 22.77 1.04 -8.03
N GLN A 93 24.08 0.96 -8.22
CA GLN A 93 24.98 2.11 -8.31
C GLN A 93 25.45 2.23 -9.75
N TYR A 94 25.56 3.46 -10.27
CA TYR A 94 25.97 3.67 -11.65
C TYR A 94 26.70 5.00 -11.85
N LEU A 95 27.38 5.09 -12.99
CA LEU A 95 28.13 6.25 -13.45
C LEU A 95 27.91 6.46 -14.95
N PHE A 96 27.98 7.72 -15.36
CA PHE A 96 28.03 8.08 -16.77
C PHE A 96 29.48 8.17 -17.22
N ILE A 97 29.75 7.73 -18.44
CA ILE A 97 31.02 7.94 -19.14
C ILE A 97 30.76 9.04 -20.17
N VAL A 98 31.23 10.25 -19.88
CA VAL A 98 31.03 11.44 -20.73
C VAL A 98 32.36 11.79 -21.35
N ASP A 99 32.44 11.69 -22.67
CA ASP A 99 33.67 11.94 -23.46
C ASP A 99 34.89 11.18 -22.92
N GLY A 100 34.67 9.96 -22.41
CA GLY A 100 35.70 9.07 -21.87
C GLY A 100 35.97 9.21 -20.37
N TYR A 101 35.32 10.14 -19.67
CA TYR A 101 35.50 10.34 -18.23
C TYR A 101 34.29 9.86 -17.44
N LEU A 102 34.53 9.18 -16.31
CA LEU A 102 33.48 8.82 -15.36
C LEU A 102 32.94 10.08 -14.68
N ARG A 103 31.62 10.21 -14.64
CA ARG A 103 30.89 11.34 -14.09
C ARG A 103 29.66 10.85 -13.34
N CYS A 104 29.46 11.43 -12.17
CA CYS A 104 28.21 11.34 -11.44
C CYS A 104 27.30 12.50 -11.89
N ALA A 105 26.03 12.20 -12.17
CA ALA A 105 25.03 13.21 -12.49
C ALA A 105 24.60 13.92 -11.20
N PRO A 106 24.85 15.25 -11.08
CA PRO A 106 24.50 15.99 -9.87
C PRO A 106 22.99 16.23 -9.71
N ASP A 107 22.24 16.08 -10.81
CA ASP A 107 20.79 16.24 -10.91
C ASP A 107 20.01 14.97 -10.54
N LEU A 108 20.69 13.83 -10.34
CA LEU A 108 20.09 12.54 -9.97
C LEU A 108 20.48 12.13 -8.54
N PRO A 109 19.76 11.22 -7.87
CA PRO A 109 20.17 10.69 -6.58
C PRO A 109 21.58 10.10 -6.63
N TRP A 110 22.40 10.40 -5.63
CA TRP A 110 23.79 9.95 -5.55
C TRP A 110 24.25 9.77 -4.10
N ILE A 111 25.30 8.95 -3.91
CA ILE A 111 25.99 8.72 -2.63
C ILE A 111 27.48 8.98 -2.83
N CYS A 112 28.15 9.35 -1.74
CA CYS A 112 29.61 9.33 -1.64
C CYS A 112 30.05 8.16 -0.75
N ASP A 113 31.03 7.37 -1.17
CA ASP A 113 31.66 6.36 -0.32
C ASP A 113 32.66 7.01 0.66
N ASP A 114 33.12 6.23 1.66
CA ASP A 114 34.12 6.70 2.64
C ASP A 114 35.47 7.07 2.00
N SER A 115 35.71 6.63 0.76
CA SER A 115 36.91 6.95 -0.02
C SER A 115 36.76 8.23 -0.85
N GLY A 116 35.59 8.87 -0.83
CA GLY A 116 35.30 10.10 -1.56
C GLY A 116 34.82 9.91 -3.01
N ASN A 117 34.51 8.68 -3.43
CA ASN A 117 33.95 8.43 -4.76
C ASN A 117 32.43 8.62 -4.74
N ALA A 118 31.93 9.34 -5.73
CA ALA A 118 30.49 9.59 -5.89
C ALA A 118 29.88 8.65 -6.94
N TYR A 119 28.71 8.09 -6.64
CA TYR A 119 27.95 7.21 -7.54
C TYR A 119 26.48 7.63 -7.59
N ASN A 120 25.85 7.53 -8.75
CA ASN A 120 24.40 7.67 -8.82
C ASN A 120 23.71 6.41 -8.28
N VAL A 121 22.54 6.57 -7.66
CA VAL A 121 21.75 5.46 -7.10
C VAL A 121 20.47 5.28 -7.87
N LEU A 122 20.12 4.01 -8.10
CA LEU A 122 18.86 3.57 -8.65
C LEU A 122 18.27 2.51 -7.73
N ASP A 123 17.18 2.84 -7.03
CA ASP A 123 16.40 1.89 -6.22
C ASP A 123 15.17 1.43 -7.04
N LEU A 124 15.17 0.16 -7.45
CA LEU A 124 14.06 -0.49 -8.11
C LEU A 124 13.33 -1.38 -7.09
N GLN A 125 12.25 -0.85 -6.52
CA GLN A 125 11.45 -1.59 -5.56
C GLN A 125 10.69 -2.72 -6.24
N GLU A 126 10.57 -3.86 -5.56
CA GLU A 126 9.65 -4.94 -5.91
C GLU A 126 8.23 -4.45 -5.63
N TYR A 127 7.68 -3.65 -6.53
CA TYR A 127 6.29 -3.26 -6.46
C TYR A 127 5.50 -4.35 -7.17
N ASP A 128 4.82 -5.20 -6.40
CA ASP A 128 3.80 -6.11 -6.90
C ASP A 128 2.77 -5.28 -7.67
N SER A 129 2.99 -5.17 -8.98
CA SER A 129 2.15 -4.40 -9.88
C SER A 129 0.93 -5.26 -10.25
N GLU A 130 0.15 -5.57 -9.22
CA GLU A 130 -1.21 -6.09 -9.27
C GLU A 130 -2.03 -5.36 -8.19
N LEU A 131 -1.89 -4.02 -8.11
CA LEU A 131 -2.98 -3.21 -7.55
C LEU A 131 -3.85 -2.82 -8.74
N PRO A 132 -4.97 -3.52 -9.00
CA PRO A 132 -5.88 -3.12 -10.06
C PRO A 132 -6.29 -1.67 -9.84
N GLU A 133 -6.51 -0.90 -10.92
CA GLU A 133 -7.00 0.50 -10.89
C GLU A 133 -8.21 0.70 -9.95
N SER A 134 -8.92 -0.39 -9.65
CA SER A 134 -9.94 -0.56 -8.60
C SER A 134 -9.55 -0.10 -7.19
N LEU A 135 -8.28 0.10 -6.85
CA LEU A 135 -7.88 0.55 -5.51
C LEU A 135 -7.70 2.07 -5.41
N SER A 136 -7.99 2.82 -6.48
CA SER A 136 -8.11 4.28 -6.40
C SER A 136 -9.12 4.72 -5.33
N GLU A 137 -10.16 3.91 -5.08
CA GLU A 137 -11.15 4.10 -4.02
C GLU A 137 -10.56 4.01 -2.59
N PHE A 138 -9.46 3.28 -2.42
CA PHE A 138 -8.79 3.09 -1.13
C PHE A 138 -7.58 4.00 -0.94
N LYS A 139 -7.24 4.82 -1.94
CA LYS A 139 -6.18 5.82 -1.81
C LYS A 139 -6.68 6.93 -0.91
N SER A 140 -5.99 7.16 0.21
CA SER A 140 -6.28 8.32 1.07
C SER A 140 -6.22 9.58 0.21
N PRO A 141 -7.26 10.44 0.24
CA PRO A 141 -7.23 11.67 -0.54
C PRO A 141 -6.02 12.49 -0.08
N SER A 142 -5.28 13.04 -1.03
CA SER A 142 -4.21 13.99 -0.70
C SER A 142 -4.82 15.13 0.10
N SER A 143 -4.21 15.49 1.22
CA SER A 143 -4.57 16.70 1.93
C SER A 143 -4.60 17.87 0.94
N PRO A 144 -5.67 18.67 0.93
CA PRO A 144 -5.76 19.77 -0.01
C PRO A 144 -4.67 20.81 0.32
N PRO A 145 -3.96 21.34 -0.69
CA PRO A 145 -2.80 22.21 -0.48
C PRO A 145 -3.15 23.55 0.20
N SER A 146 -4.43 23.95 0.18
CA SER A 146 -4.89 25.19 0.81
C SER A 146 -6.37 25.20 1.24
N SER A 147 -7.10 24.08 1.14
CA SER A 147 -8.53 24.00 1.48
C SER A 147 -8.80 23.62 2.93
N TYR A 148 -7.80 23.76 3.80
CA TYR A 148 -8.05 23.79 5.24
C TYR A 148 -8.75 25.11 5.55
N ASP A 149 -10.09 25.10 5.52
CA ASP A 149 -10.88 26.22 5.96
C ASP A 149 -11.19 26.06 7.46
N ASN A 150 -11.06 27.13 8.23
CA ASN A 150 -11.53 27.15 9.62
C ASN A 150 -13.04 27.47 9.65
N LYS A 151 -13.82 26.88 8.73
CA LYS A 151 -15.27 27.10 8.72
C LYS A 151 -15.87 26.42 9.94
N TYR A 152 -16.74 27.14 10.63
CA TYR A 152 -17.52 26.59 11.72
C TYR A 152 -18.47 25.52 11.19
N LEU A 153 -18.53 24.38 11.87
CA LEU A 153 -19.53 23.34 11.65
C LEU A 153 -20.94 23.94 11.88
N ASN A 154 -21.91 23.56 11.06
CA ASN A 154 -23.29 24.01 11.19
C ASN A 154 -24.14 23.00 11.98
N GLU A 155 -25.39 23.35 12.29
CA GLU A 155 -26.31 22.51 13.06
C GLU A 155 -26.61 21.16 12.37
N ASP A 156 -26.61 21.11 11.03
CA ASP A 156 -26.78 19.87 10.27
C ASP A 156 -25.57 18.92 10.42
N ASP A 157 -24.35 19.46 10.59
CA ASP A 157 -23.15 18.66 10.83
C ASP A 157 -23.14 18.04 12.23
N PHE A 158 -23.62 18.76 13.24
CA PHE A 158 -23.77 18.23 14.60
C PHE A 158 -24.95 17.26 14.74
N SER A 159 -25.91 17.30 13.82
CA SER A 159 -27.08 16.41 13.84
C SER A 159 -26.78 15.00 13.33
N LYS A 160 -25.63 14.79 12.67
CA LYS A 160 -25.21 13.47 12.19
C LYS A 160 -24.64 12.67 13.38
N PRO A 161 -25.08 11.42 13.60
CA PRO A 161 -24.51 10.60 14.66
C PRO A 161 -23.02 10.32 14.37
N PRO A 162 -22.15 10.30 15.40
CA PRO A 162 -20.75 9.97 15.20
C PRO A 162 -20.63 8.51 14.74
N PRO A 163 -19.59 8.18 13.94
CA PRO A 163 -19.34 6.81 13.55
C PRO A 163 -19.05 5.94 14.79
N GLU A 164 -19.49 4.69 14.74
CA GLU A 164 -19.19 3.72 15.79
C GLU A 164 -17.68 3.49 15.88
N THR A 165 -17.18 3.33 17.11
CA THR A 165 -15.75 3.09 17.34
C THR A 165 -15.39 1.69 16.83
N PRO A 166 -14.40 1.57 15.92
CA PRO A 166 -13.96 0.26 15.45
C PRO A 166 -13.44 -0.59 16.62
N PRO A 167 -13.84 -1.87 16.74
CA PRO A 167 -13.42 -2.74 17.85
C PRO A 167 -11.90 -2.95 17.89
N GLN A 168 -11.21 -2.81 16.75
CA GLN A 168 -9.76 -2.93 16.65
C GLN A 168 -9.00 -1.87 17.46
N LEU A 169 -9.62 -0.73 17.76
CA LEU A 169 -8.99 0.35 18.55
C LEU A 169 -9.08 0.13 20.06
N GLN A 170 -9.84 -0.87 20.51
CA GLN A 170 -9.99 -1.18 21.93
C GLN A 170 -8.82 -2.01 22.47
N ALA A 171 -8.08 -2.70 21.60
CA ALA A 171 -6.86 -3.41 21.94
C ALA A 171 -5.66 -2.46 21.85
N SER A 172 -4.74 -2.55 22.82
CA SER A 172 -3.46 -1.87 22.78
C SER A 172 -2.37 -2.88 23.09
N VAL A 173 -1.31 -2.88 22.30
CA VAL A 173 -0.10 -3.70 22.54
C VAL A 173 0.48 -3.50 23.95
N LEU A 174 0.25 -2.33 24.55
CA LEU A 174 0.74 -2.02 25.90
C LEU A 174 -0.10 -2.64 27.03
N ASN A 175 -1.32 -3.10 26.73
CA ASN A 175 -2.23 -3.69 27.71
C ASN A 175 -2.17 -5.23 27.74
N GLU A 176 -1.35 -5.85 26.88
CA GLU A 176 -1.19 -7.30 26.83
C GLU A 176 -0.37 -7.80 28.04
N PRO A 177 -0.89 -8.76 28.82
CA PRO A 177 -0.19 -9.28 29.99
C PRO A 177 1.09 -10.01 29.58
N SER A 178 2.20 -9.66 30.22
CA SER A 178 3.48 -10.36 30.02
C SER A 178 3.44 -11.74 30.68
N TYR A 179 3.63 -12.82 29.92
CA TYR A 179 3.56 -14.21 30.40
C TYR A 179 4.85 -14.76 31.03
N SER A 180 5.76 -13.92 31.55
CA SER A 180 7.06 -14.40 32.07
C SER A 180 7.44 -13.75 33.39
N ASN A 181 7.86 -14.60 34.34
CA ASN A 181 8.34 -14.22 35.68
C ASN A 181 9.83 -13.83 35.70
N ASP A 182 10.52 -13.84 34.55
CA ASP A 182 11.94 -13.55 34.45
C ASP A 182 12.19 -12.06 34.16
N ALA A 183 13.16 -11.48 34.87
CA ALA A 183 13.51 -10.06 34.91
C ALA A 183 14.20 -9.54 33.63
N GLN A 184 13.80 -10.01 32.45
CA GLN A 184 14.30 -9.53 31.16
C GLN A 184 13.18 -8.82 30.38
N PRO A 185 13.40 -7.58 29.87
CA PRO A 185 12.41 -6.90 29.06
C PRO A 185 12.20 -7.66 27.75
N GLN A 186 10.98 -8.19 27.57
CA GLN A 186 10.56 -8.89 26.35
C GLN A 186 10.27 -7.87 25.23
N PRO A 187 10.53 -8.22 23.95
CA PRO A 187 10.05 -7.45 22.81
C PRO A 187 8.53 -7.35 22.81
N LEU A 188 7.98 -6.17 22.51
CA LEU A 188 6.53 -5.99 22.36
C LEU A 188 6.01 -6.86 21.19
N PRO A 189 4.79 -7.41 21.29
CA PRO A 189 4.17 -8.14 20.18
C PRO A 189 3.98 -7.22 18.97
N GLN A 190 3.96 -7.81 17.77
CA GLN A 190 3.77 -7.05 16.54
C GLN A 190 2.37 -6.40 16.54
N PRO A 191 2.27 -5.06 16.44
CA PRO A 191 0.99 -4.36 16.44
C PRO A 191 0.19 -4.67 15.18
N GLN A 192 -1.14 -4.67 15.30
CA GLN A 192 -2.01 -4.73 14.13
C GLN A 192 -1.94 -3.43 13.34
N ARG A 193 -2.15 -3.50 12.01
CA ARG A 193 -2.12 -2.29 11.15
C ARG A 193 -3.10 -1.20 11.59
N SER A 194 -4.23 -1.62 12.19
CA SER A 194 -5.30 -0.74 12.65
C SER A 194 -5.00 -0.04 13.98
N GLU A 195 -3.94 -0.43 14.70
CA GLU A 195 -3.51 0.18 15.97
C GLU A 195 -2.45 1.27 15.74
N LEU A 196 -1.83 1.28 14.56
CA LEU A 196 -0.78 2.22 14.20
C LEU A 196 -1.32 3.64 14.03
N ASN A 197 -0.52 4.62 14.45
CA ASN A 197 -0.84 6.06 14.37
C ASN A 197 -2.05 6.51 15.22
N HIS A 198 -2.56 5.65 16.09
CA HIS A 198 -3.54 6.03 17.11
C HIS A 198 -2.83 6.50 18.39
N LEU A 199 -3.50 7.39 19.14
CA LEU A 199 -3.02 7.94 20.41
C LEU A 199 -3.78 7.28 21.55
N TYR A 200 -3.05 6.61 22.45
CA TYR A 200 -3.57 5.98 23.66
C TYR A 200 -3.19 6.81 24.88
N ILE A 201 -4.11 6.89 25.84
CA ILE A 201 -3.95 7.70 27.06
C ILE A 201 -4.18 6.80 28.26
N GLN A 202 -3.22 6.75 29.18
CA GLN A 202 -3.42 6.13 30.48
C GLN A 202 -3.96 7.18 31.45
N ASN A 203 -5.24 7.07 31.78
CA ASN A 203 -5.87 7.94 32.77
C ASN A 203 -5.56 7.43 34.19
N HIS A 204 -4.87 8.22 35.00
CA HIS A 204 -4.73 7.97 36.44
C HIS A 204 -5.67 8.92 37.20
N ILE A 205 -6.44 8.40 38.15
CA ILE A 205 -7.54 9.13 38.80
C ILE A 205 -7.03 10.20 39.80
N GLU A 206 -5.76 10.13 40.22
CA GLU A 206 -5.20 10.97 41.30
C GLU A 206 -3.99 11.84 40.91
N GLY A 207 -3.62 11.96 39.63
CA GLY A 207 -2.28 12.48 39.25
C GLY A 207 -2.26 13.73 38.35
N GLN A 208 -1.37 14.67 38.70
CA GLN A 208 -0.94 15.85 37.91
C GLN A 208 -0.31 15.52 36.54
N TYR A 209 -0.13 14.23 36.21
CA TYR A 209 0.61 13.74 35.06
C TYR A 209 -0.26 12.83 34.19
N VAL A 210 -0.06 12.92 32.87
CA VAL A 210 -0.72 12.09 31.86
C VAL A 210 0.34 11.35 31.07
N ALA A 211 0.17 10.05 30.89
CA ALA A 211 1.00 9.25 29.99
C ALA A 211 0.28 9.05 28.65
N LEU A 212 1.00 9.35 27.56
CA LEU A 212 0.54 9.21 26.18
C LEU A 212 1.38 8.16 25.47
N GLY A 213 0.75 7.28 24.70
CA GLY A 213 1.41 6.26 23.88
C GLY A 213 0.93 6.27 22.44
N SER A 214 1.82 6.04 21.49
CA SER A 214 1.48 5.88 20.08
C SER A 214 2.49 4.98 19.40
N THR A 215 2.01 4.07 18.55
CA THR A 215 2.84 3.12 17.82
C THR A 215 2.99 3.56 16.36
N ARG A 216 4.22 3.62 15.85
CA ARG A 216 4.49 4.08 14.47
C ARG A 216 5.42 3.12 13.74
N ARG A 217 5.17 2.91 12.45
CA ARG A 217 6.02 2.07 11.61
C ARG A 217 7.16 2.89 11.00
N LEU A 218 8.41 2.47 11.21
CA LEU A 218 9.61 3.04 10.60
C LEU A 218 10.31 1.95 9.76
N LYS A 219 10.12 1.98 8.44
CA LYS A 219 10.64 0.95 7.50
C LYS A 219 10.11 -0.46 7.86
N LYS A 220 10.94 -1.52 7.79
CA LYS A 220 10.58 -2.91 8.18
C LYS A 220 10.44 -3.14 9.70
N LEU A 221 10.55 -2.10 10.53
CA LEU A 221 10.48 -2.19 11.99
C LEU A 221 9.34 -1.31 12.52
N ALA A 222 8.57 -1.83 13.47
CA ALA A 222 7.61 -1.03 14.25
C ALA A 222 8.31 -0.54 15.52
N ILE A 223 8.06 0.72 15.90
CA ILE A 223 8.61 1.37 17.11
C ILE A 223 7.44 1.93 17.93
#